data_AF-A0A9W4SWF6-F1
#
_entry.id   AF-A0A9W4SWF6-F1
#
_cell.length_a   1.000
_cell.length_b   1.000
_cell.length_c   1.000
_cell.angle_alpha   90.00
_cell.angle_beta   90.00
_cell.angle_gamma   90.00
#
_symmetry.space_group_name_H-M   'P 1'
#
loop_
_entity.id
_entity.type
_entity.pdbx_description
1 polymer ?
#
loop_
_entity_poly.entity_id
_entity_poly.type
_entity_poly.pdbx_seq_one_letter_code
_entity_poly.pdbx_strand_id
1 'polypeptide(L)'
;MDRAYNQVLAFTSLGVNLDKELANAKKEVYTFRIQGALYHQIGSLMPRYNDEKLLFAQIYFFDSNMDNQLQRRQEMFIYLNIDMLKALQDELNIINPFVNQFVTAGVKAKIESDNSQ
;
A
#
# COMPACT_ATOMS: atom_id res chain seq x y z
N MET A 1 -17.67 -0.44 3.14
CA MET A 1 -16.85 -1.39 3.91
C MET A 1 -15.67 -1.88 3.07
N ASP A 2 -15.87 -2.39 1.86
CA ASP A 2 -14.81 -3.11 1.10
C ASP A 2 -13.68 -2.24 0.53
N ARG A 3 -13.93 -0.96 0.22
CA ARG A 3 -12.91 -0.11 -0.41
C ARG A 3 -11.72 0.19 0.49
N ALA A 4 -11.93 0.29 1.81
CA ALA A 4 -10.86 0.60 2.75
C ALA A 4 -9.90 -0.60 2.94
N TYR A 5 -10.43 -1.83 3.05
CA TYR A 5 -9.60 -3.04 3.06
C TYR A 5 -8.78 -3.20 1.78
N ASN A 6 -9.39 -2.98 0.61
CA ASN A 6 -8.67 -3.02 -0.65
C ASN A 6 -7.58 -1.94 -0.72
N GLN A 7 -7.87 -0.74 -0.22
CA GLN A 7 -6.93 0.38 -0.25
C GLN A 7 -5.73 0.14 0.68
N VAL A 8 -5.96 -0.42 1.87
CA VAL A 8 -4.88 -0.64 2.84
C VAL A 8 -3.97 -1.81 2.46
N LEU A 9 -4.45 -2.76 1.66
CA LEU A 9 -3.69 -3.90 1.13
C LEU A 9 -3.13 -3.66 -0.29
N ALA A 10 -3.45 -2.52 -0.90
CA ALA A 10 -3.03 -2.24 -2.27
C ALA A 10 -1.50 -2.07 -2.38
N PHE A 11 -0.93 -2.64 -3.43
CA PHE A 11 0.49 -2.45 -3.77
C PHE A 11 0.78 -1.11 -4.46
N THR A 12 -0.23 -0.49 -5.08
CA THR A 12 -0.07 0.73 -5.86
C THR A 12 -1.16 1.73 -5.51
N SER A 13 -0.84 3.02 -5.61
CA SER A 13 -1.84 4.09 -5.55
C SER A 13 -2.36 4.39 -6.95
N LEU A 14 -3.59 4.91 -7.04
CA LEU A 14 -4.10 5.49 -8.28
C LEU A 14 -3.50 6.89 -8.44
N GLY A 15 -2.51 7.02 -9.32
CA GLY A 15 -1.90 8.31 -9.66
C GLY A 15 -2.75 9.07 -10.67
N VAL A 16 -3.88 9.63 -10.24
CA VAL A 16 -4.77 10.37 -11.14
C VAL A 16 -5.02 11.79 -10.64
N ASN A 17 -5.00 12.76 -11.56
CA ASN A 17 -5.48 14.12 -11.29
C ASN A 17 -7.01 14.06 -11.22
N LEU A 18 -7.53 13.96 -10.00
CA LEU A 18 -8.97 13.98 -9.75
C LEU A 18 -9.48 15.41 -9.86
N ASP A 19 -10.40 15.62 -10.81
CA ASP A 19 -11.21 16.82 -10.84
C ASP A 19 -12.15 16.81 -9.62
N LYS A 20 -11.82 17.64 -8.61
CA LYS A 20 -12.48 17.66 -7.29
C LYS A 20 -13.93 18.13 -7.36
N GLU A 21 -14.35 18.79 -8.44
CA GLU A 21 -15.76 19.18 -8.61
C GLU A 21 -16.65 17.98 -8.95
N LEU A 22 -16.14 17.04 -9.77
CA LEU A 22 -16.83 15.81 -10.19
C LEU A 22 -16.65 14.65 -9.21
N ALA A 23 -15.50 14.55 -8.53
CA ALA A 23 -15.19 13.53 -7.52
C ALA A 23 -15.87 13.79 -6.16
N ASN A 24 -17.04 14.42 -6.15
CA ASN A 24 -17.84 14.62 -4.96
C ASN A 24 -18.76 13.41 -4.78
N ALA A 25 -18.48 12.58 -3.77
CA ALA A 25 -19.32 11.47 -3.32
C ALA A 25 -20.70 11.91 -2.75
N LYS A 26 -21.30 12.97 -3.32
CA LYS A 26 -22.57 13.58 -2.91
C LYS A 26 -23.81 12.77 -3.31
N LYS A 27 -23.64 11.74 -4.15
CA LYS A 27 -24.63 10.70 -4.43
C LYS A 27 -23.90 9.37 -4.34
N GLU A 28 -24.58 8.33 -3.89
CA GLU A 28 -24.07 7.00 -3.50
C GLU A 28 -23.21 6.26 -4.55
N VAL A 29 -22.99 6.87 -5.73
CA VAL A 29 -22.14 6.39 -6.80
C VAL A 29 -20.92 7.30 -6.95
N TYR A 30 -19.76 6.82 -6.51
CA TYR A 30 -18.47 7.50 -6.72
C TYR A 30 -18.09 7.43 -8.21
N THR A 31 -18.29 8.54 -8.92
CA THR A 31 -17.92 8.70 -10.32
C THR A 31 -16.80 9.72 -10.39
N PHE A 32 -15.66 9.34 -10.94
CA PHE A 32 -14.57 10.28 -11.25
C PHE A 32 -14.18 10.06 -12.71
N ARG A 33 -13.88 11.16 -13.39
CA ARG A 33 -13.48 11.17 -14.80
C ARG A 33 -11.98 11.35 -14.87
N ILE A 34 -11.31 10.43 -15.55
CA ILE A 34 -9.87 10.52 -15.84
C ILE A 34 -9.71 11.21 -17.20
N GLN A 35 -8.93 12.28 -17.27
CA GLN A 35 -8.50 12.89 -18.52
C GLN A 35 -7.00 12.64 -18.70
N GLY A 36 -6.62 11.89 -19.76
CA GLY A 36 -5.24 11.48 -20.02
C GLY A 36 -4.96 10.01 -19.70
N ALA A 37 -3.68 9.61 -19.73
CA ALA A 37 -3.26 8.24 -19.46
C ALA A 37 -3.31 7.93 -17.95
N LEU A 38 -3.80 6.73 -17.62
CA LEU A 38 -3.73 6.18 -16.25
C LEU A 38 -2.29 5.74 -15.99
N TYR A 39 -1.57 6.46 -15.13
CA TYR A 39 -0.28 6.02 -14.62
C TYR A 39 -0.47 5.37 -13.25
N HIS A 40 -0.01 4.12 -13.11
CA HIS A 40 0.18 3.55 -11.78
C HIS A 40 1.35 4.28 -11.13
N GLN A 41 1.09 5.11 -10.12
CA GLN A 41 2.14 5.55 -9.22
C GLN A 41 2.43 4.38 -8.27
N ILE A 42 3.27 3.45 -8.74
CA ILE A 42 4.25 2.86 -7.83
C ILE A 42 5.04 4.07 -7.34
N GLY A 43 4.73 4.55 -6.14
CA GLY A 43 5.52 5.60 -5.51
C GLY A 43 6.98 5.15 -5.40
N SER A 44 7.83 6.03 -4.87
CA SER A 44 9.21 5.62 -4.54
C SER A 44 9.19 4.34 -3.70
N LEU A 45 9.95 3.32 -4.07
CA LEU A 45 10.07 2.10 -3.26
C LEU A 45 10.78 2.39 -1.94
N MET A 46 11.63 3.43 -1.93
CA MET A 46 12.24 3.97 -0.74
C MET A 46 11.33 5.02 -0.10
N PRO A 47 11.21 5.09 1.25
CA PRO A 47 10.54 6.16 1.94
C PRO A 47 11.37 7.42 1.65
N ARG A 48 10.72 8.57 1.64
CA ARG A 48 11.49 9.82 1.61
C ARG A 48 12.29 9.92 2.90
N TYR A 49 13.44 10.57 2.84
CA TYR A 49 14.26 10.81 4.02
C TYR A 49 13.41 11.50 5.11
N ASN A 50 13.37 10.92 6.32
CA ASN A 50 12.49 11.31 7.45
C ASN A 50 10.99 11.04 7.28
N ASP A 51 10.55 10.23 6.31
CA ASP A 51 9.16 9.82 6.20
C ASP A 51 8.94 8.48 6.90
N GLU A 52 8.31 8.54 8.08
CA GLU A 52 8.01 7.36 8.88
C GLU A 52 6.81 6.57 8.32
N LYS A 53 6.03 7.19 7.41
CA LYS A 53 4.79 6.61 6.93
C LYS A 53 5.00 5.84 5.62
N LEU A 54 5.25 4.55 5.75
CA LEU A 54 5.27 3.62 4.62
C LEU A 54 3.86 3.41 4.05
N LEU A 55 3.73 3.49 2.74
CA LEU A 55 2.45 3.28 2.04
C LEU A 55 2.59 2.27 0.90
N PHE A 56 1.50 1.53 0.64
CA PHE A 56 1.39 0.62 -0.50
C PHE A 56 2.52 -0.43 -0.53
N ALA A 57 3.20 -0.59 -1.68
CA ALA A 57 4.33 -1.49 -1.86
C ALA A 57 5.48 -1.28 -0.85
N GLN A 58 5.66 -0.07 -0.31
CA GLN A 58 6.71 0.20 0.66
C GLN A 58 6.52 -0.61 1.95
N ILE A 59 5.28 -0.94 2.33
CA ILE A 59 4.99 -1.75 3.52
C ILE A 59 5.58 -3.15 3.36
N TYR A 60 5.49 -3.74 2.16
CA TYR A 60 6.10 -5.04 1.87
C TYR A 60 7.62 -4.95 1.71
N PHE A 61 8.12 -3.84 1.15
CA PHE A 61 9.54 -3.66 0.87
C PHE A 61 10.36 -3.33 2.12
N PHE A 62 9.87 -2.46 3.00
CA PHE A 62 10.62 -2.01 4.17
C PHE A 62 10.51 -2.93 5.37
N ASP A 63 9.49 -3.79 5.40
CA ASP A 63 9.16 -4.56 6.58
C ASP A 63 8.92 -6.00 6.20
N SER A 64 9.87 -6.87 6.51
CA SER A 64 9.74 -8.31 6.26
C SER A 64 8.93 -9.01 7.34
N ASN A 65 8.57 -8.33 8.44
CA ASN A 65 7.77 -8.92 9.52
C ASN A 65 6.28 -8.67 9.30
N MET A 66 5.50 -9.75 9.27
CA MET A 66 4.06 -9.72 8.99
C MET A 66 3.24 -8.90 10.00
N ASP A 67 3.58 -8.99 11.28
CA ASP A 67 2.85 -8.34 12.36
C ASP A 67 3.10 -6.83 12.35
N ASN A 68 4.33 -6.42 12.05
CA ASN A 68 4.66 -5.02 11.87
C ASN A 68 3.94 -4.43 10.65
N GLN A 69 3.83 -5.17 9.54
CA GLN A 69 3.03 -4.74 8.38
C GLN A 69 1.56 -4.58 8.76
N LEU A 70 1.01 -5.54 9.52
CA LEU A 70 -0.38 -5.52 9.97
C LEU A 70 -0.64 -4.29 10.86
N GLN A 71 0.25 -4.02 11.81
CA GLN A 71 0.15 -2.86 12.69
C GLN A 71 0.15 -1.55 11.90
N ARG A 72 1.09 -1.38 10.96
CA ARG A 72 1.15 -0.19 10.09
C ARG A 72 -0.14 0.01 9.30
N ARG A 73 -0.71 -1.07 8.77
CA ARG A 73 -2.00 -1.01 8.06
C ARG A 73 -3.16 -0.63 8.99
N GLN A 74 -3.18 -1.16 10.21
CA GLN A 74 -4.20 -0.80 11.20
C GLN A 74 -4.11 0.69 11.59
N GLU A 75 -2.90 1.24 11.70
CA GLU A 75 -2.69 2.67 11.98
C GLU A 75 -3.18 3.59 10.85
N MET A 76 -3.19 3.10 9.59
CA MET A 76 -3.74 3.87 8.46
C MET A 76 -5.26 4.02 8.54
N PHE A 77 -5.96 2.98 9.00
CA PHE A 77 -7.42 2.97 9.13
C PHE A 77 -7.83 2.29 10.43
N ILE A 78 -7.74 3.05 11.53
CA ILE A 78 -8.00 2.58 12.91
C ILE A 78 -9.39 1.95 13.13
N TYR A 79 -10.34 2.24 12.23
CA TYR A 79 -11.71 1.74 12.31
C TYR A 79 -11.90 0.37 11.61
N LEU A 80 -10.89 -0.17 10.94
CA LEU A 80 -10.96 -1.52 10.35
C LEU A 80 -10.90 -2.58 11.45
N ASN A 81 -11.62 -3.68 11.22
CA ASN A 81 -11.52 -4.85 12.08
C ASN A 81 -10.17 -5.53 11.81
N ILE A 82 -9.36 -5.64 12.86
CA ILE A 82 -7.99 -6.14 12.75
C ILE A 82 -7.94 -7.63 12.38
N ASP A 83 -8.91 -8.43 12.81
CA ASP A 83 -8.96 -9.86 12.50
C ASP A 83 -9.27 -10.09 11.02
N MET A 84 -10.20 -9.33 10.44
CA MET A 84 -10.46 -9.34 9.00
C MET A 84 -9.25 -8.86 8.20
N LEU A 85 -8.61 -7.78 8.65
CA LEU A 85 -7.42 -7.26 8.00
C LEU A 85 -6.29 -8.30 8.00
N LYS A 86 -6.09 -8.98 9.13
CA LYS A 86 -5.12 -10.06 9.26
C LYS A 86 -5.45 -11.23 8.33
N ALA A 87 -6.69 -11.71 8.34
CA ALA A 87 -7.10 -12.82 7.47
C ALA A 87 -6.87 -12.49 5.99
N LEU A 88 -7.23 -11.29 5.55
CA LEU A 88 -6.98 -10.84 4.18
C LEU A 88 -5.49 -10.70 3.85
N GLN A 89 -4.69 -10.22 4.79
CA GLN A 89 -3.24 -10.14 4.63
C GLN A 89 -2.63 -11.54 4.48
N ASP A 90 -3.03 -12.49 5.33
CA ASP A 90 -2.53 -13.86 5.30
C ASP A 90 -2.86 -14.55 3.96
N GLU A 91 -4.11 -14.46 3.50
CA GLU A 91 -4.52 -14.98 2.18
C GLU A 91 -3.73 -14.34 1.04
N LEU A 92 -3.55 -13.01 1.09
CA LEU A 92 -2.78 -12.28 0.08
C LEU A 92 -1.32 -12.77 0.05
N ASN A 93 -0.72 -13.05 1.20
CA ASN A 93 0.67 -13.53 1.28
C ASN A 93 0.83 -14.97 0.76
N ILE A 94 -0.20 -15.81 0.92
CA ILE A 94 -0.20 -17.18 0.41
C ILE A 94 -0.37 -17.18 -1.12
N ILE A 95 -1.29 -16.36 -1.64
CA ILE A 95 -1.73 -16.45 -3.04
C ILE A 95 -0.91 -15.52 -3.95
N ASN A 96 -0.54 -14.32 -3.49
CA ASN A 96 0.04 -13.31 -4.36
C ASN A 96 1.58 -13.42 -4.43
N PRO A 97 2.15 -13.85 -5.58
CA PRO A 97 3.59 -14.03 -5.71
C PRO A 97 4.38 -12.72 -5.57
N PHE A 98 3.75 -11.56 -5.79
CA PHE A 98 4.41 -10.27 -5.69
C PHE A 98 4.78 -9.93 -4.25
N VAL A 99 4.02 -10.36 -3.24
CA VAL A 99 4.36 -10.16 -1.82
C VAL A 99 5.82 -10.58 -1.58
N ASN A 100 6.14 -11.82 -1.94
CA ASN A 100 7.47 -12.39 -1.73
C ASN A 100 8.55 -11.69 -2.55
N GLN A 101 8.22 -11.23 -3.76
CA GLN A 101 9.15 -10.47 -4.59
C GLN A 101 9.52 -9.13 -3.94
N PHE A 102 8.54 -8.39 -3.43
CA PHE A 102 8.76 -7.10 -2.78
C PHE A 102 9.52 -7.25 -1.45
N VAL A 103 9.13 -8.24 -0.62
CA VAL A 103 9.83 -8.53 0.64
C VAL A 103 11.29 -8.92 0.38
N THR A 104 11.53 -9.81 -0.59
CA THR A 104 12.90 -10.26 -0.94
C THR A 104 13.74 -9.12 -1.48
N ALA A 105 13.17 -8.28 -2.36
CA ALA A 105 13.86 -7.10 -2.88
C ALA A 105 14.25 -6.14 -1.75
N GLY A 106 13.35 -5.94 -0.78
CA GLY A 106 13.59 -5.14 0.41
C GLY A 106 14.74 -5.65 1.28
N VAL A 107 14.78 -6.97 1.53
CA VAL A 107 15.87 -7.60 2.29
C VAL A 107 17.22 -7.42 1.57
N LYS A 108 17.27 -7.61 0.25
CA LYS A 108 18.49 -7.40 -0.53
C LYS A 108 18.97 -5.96 -0.47
N ALA A 109 18.06 -5.00 -0.62
CA ALA A 109 18.39 -3.57 -0.56
C ALA A 109 19.01 -3.18 0.80
N LYS A 110 18.52 -3.74 1.91
CA LYS A 110 19.09 -3.53 3.25
C LYS A 110 20.50 -4.12 3.38
N ILE A 111 20.73 -5.33 2.86
CA ILE A 111 22.05 -5.96 2.87
C ILE A 111 23.06 -5.13 2.06
N GLU A 112 22.65 -4.62 0.90
CA GLU A 112 23.50 -3.78 0.05
C GLU A 112 23.83 -2.43 0.71
N SER A 113 22.89 -1.82 1.45
CA SER A 113 23.16 -0.59 2.20
C SER A 113 24.11 -0.81 3.38
N ASP A 114 23.97 -1.92 4.09
CA ASP A 114 24.79 -2.25 5.26
C ASP A 114 26.23 -2.61 4.85
N ASN A 115 26.42 -3.22 3.68
CA ASN A 115 27.74 -3.55 3.14
C ASN A 115 28.48 -2.36 2.49
N SER A 116 27.82 -1.21 2.37
CA SER A 116 28.38 0.01 1.76
C SER A 116 28.84 1.05 2.80
N GLN A 117 28.82 0.69 4.10
CA GLN A 117 29.40 1.45 5.21
C GLN A 117 30.64 0.75 5.77
#